data_AF-A0A522JYK2-F1
#
_entry.id   AF-A0A522JYK2-F1
#
_cell.length_a   1.000
_cell.length_b   1.000
_cell.length_c   1.000
_cell.angle_alpha   90.00
_cell.angle_beta   90.00
_cell.angle_gamma   90.00
#
_symmetry.space_group_name_H-M   'P 1'
#
loop_
_entity.id
_entity.type
_entity.pdbx_description
1 polymer ?
#
loop_
_entity_poly.entity_id
_entity_poly.type
_entity_poly.pdbx_seq_one_letter_code
_entity_poly.pdbx_strand_id
1 'polypeptide(L)'
;MSISPHFVAVIGGGPAGLMAAETLAAAGVRVDVYDAMPSVGRKFLLAGRGGLNLTHSEPPAAFRSRFGARAAQVSPWLEQFDAQALRRWAGDLGIETFIGSSGRVFPTEMKAAPLLRAWLQRLRAAGVNVHTRHVWRGWS
;
A
#
# COMPACT_ATOMS: atom_id res chain seq x y z
N MET A 1 6.58 -33.27 -2.36
CA MET A 1 5.76 -32.63 -3.42
C MET A 1 6.40 -31.29 -3.74
N SER A 2 6.94 -31.13 -4.94
CA SER A 2 7.43 -29.82 -5.41
C SER A 2 6.20 -28.98 -5.77
N ILE A 3 5.83 -28.04 -4.91
CA ILE A 3 4.80 -27.06 -5.21
C ILE A 3 5.38 -26.20 -6.34
N SER A 4 4.79 -26.25 -7.53
CA SER A 4 5.11 -25.29 -8.59
C SER A 4 5.05 -23.89 -7.99
N PRO A 5 6.09 -23.03 -8.11
CA PRO A 5 6.06 -21.74 -7.48
C PRO A 5 4.85 -20.98 -8.00
N HIS A 6 3.87 -20.74 -7.12
CA HIS A 6 2.70 -19.94 -7.47
C HIS A 6 3.20 -18.58 -7.94
N PHE A 7 2.82 -18.20 -9.15
CA PHE A 7 3.15 -16.93 -9.76
C PHE A 7 1.89 -16.07 -9.80
N VAL A 8 2.01 -14.82 -9.36
CA VAL A 8 0.92 -13.85 -9.41
C VAL A 8 1.38 -12.60 -10.14
N ALA A 9 0.59 -12.18 -11.13
CA ALA A 9 0.71 -10.88 -11.77
C ALA A 9 -0.24 -9.88 -11.09
N VAL A 10 0.31 -8.78 -10.56
CA VAL A 10 -0.47 -7.67 -10.02
C VAL A 10 -0.56 -6.57 -11.06
N ILE A 11 -1.78 -6.21 -11.47
CA ILE A 11 -2.00 -5.14 -12.44
C ILE A 11 -2.30 -3.82 -11.70
N GLY A 12 -1.33 -2.91 -11.72
CA GLY A 12 -1.37 -1.58 -11.13
C GLY A 12 -0.37 -1.40 -9.99
N GLY A 13 0.61 -0.52 -10.15
CA GLY A 13 1.61 -0.14 -9.15
C GLY A 13 1.18 1.02 -8.26
N GLY A 14 -0.11 1.11 -7.93
CA GLY A 14 -0.62 2.00 -6.89
C GLY A 14 -0.43 1.40 -5.49
N PRO A 15 -0.75 2.13 -4.41
CA PRO A 15 -0.59 1.62 -3.04
C PRO A 15 -1.30 0.29 -2.79
N ALA A 16 -2.51 0.08 -3.33
CA ALA A 16 -3.20 -1.20 -3.17
C ALA A 16 -2.45 -2.37 -3.84
N GLY A 17 -1.95 -2.19 -5.07
CA GLY A 17 -1.21 -3.24 -5.78
C GLY A 17 0.17 -3.50 -5.18
N LEU A 18 0.87 -2.46 -4.74
CA LEU A 18 2.15 -2.61 -4.03
C LEU A 18 1.97 -3.33 -2.69
N MET A 19 0.89 -3.05 -1.95
CA MET A 19 0.58 -3.76 -0.70
C MET A 19 0.22 -5.22 -0.96
N ALA A 20 -0.58 -5.49 -2.00
CA ALA A 20 -0.88 -6.87 -2.41
C ALA A 20 0.39 -7.64 -2.76
N ALA A 21 1.33 -7.01 -3.48
CA ALA A 21 2.61 -7.61 -3.83
C ALA A 21 3.49 -7.88 -2.61
N GLU A 22 3.54 -6.97 -1.63
CA GLU A 22 4.26 -7.18 -0.36
C GLU A 22 3.69 -8.40 0.39
N THR A 23 2.38 -8.46 0.57
CA THR A 23 1.70 -9.54 1.28
C THR A 23 1.92 -10.90 0.60
N LEU A 24 1.82 -10.96 -0.73
CA LEU A 24 2.03 -12.19 -1.48
C LEU A 24 3.50 -12.64 -1.45
N ALA A 25 4.45 -11.71 -1.60
CA ALA A 25 5.87 -12.03 -1.52
C ALA A 25 6.26 -12.54 -0.13
N ALA A 26 5.71 -11.95 0.93
CA ALA A 26 5.91 -12.43 2.30
C ALA A 26 5.38 -13.87 2.53
N ALA A 27 4.37 -14.29 1.75
CA ALA A 27 3.87 -15.67 1.74
C ALA A 27 4.67 -16.63 0.83
N GLY A 28 5.81 -16.18 0.27
CA GLY A 28 6.67 -16.99 -0.61
C GLY A 28 6.17 -17.13 -2.05
N VAL A 29 5.18 -16.33 -2.45
CA VAL A 29 4.66 -16.31 -3.82
C VAL A 29 5.58 -15.48 -4.71
N ARG A 30 5.86 -15.94 -5.93
CA ARG A 30 6.57 -15.13 -6.92
C ARG A 30 5.62 -14.06 -7.47
N VAL A 31 5.98 -12.79 -7.35
CA VAL A 31 5.11 -11.68 -7.77
C VAL A 31 5.78 -10.75 -8.76
N ASP A 32 5.07 -10.45 -9.84
CA ASP A 32 5.42 -9.39 -10.79
C ASP A 32 4.30 -8.33 -10.81
N VAL A 33 4.67 -7.05 -10.66
CA VAL A 33 3.76 -5.90 -10.70
C VAL A 33 3.88 -5.23 -12.06
N TYR A 34 2.76 -5.02 -12.75
CA TYR A 34 2.69 -4.32 -14.03
C TYR A 34 2.00 -2.97 -13.86
N ASP A 35 2.56 -1.91 -14.45
CA ASP A 35 1.94 -0.59 -14.44
C ASP A 35 1.96 0.04 -15.83
N ALA A 36 0.86 0.69 -16.21
CA ALA A 36 0.73 1.40 -17.49
C ALA A 36 1.67 2.60 -17.59
N MET A 37 2.03 3.20 -16.45
CA MET A 37 2.84 4.41 -16.39
C MET A 37 4.35 4.09 -16.40
N PRO A 38 5.21 5.08 -16.71
CA PRO A 38 6.67 4.92 -16.67
C PRO A 38 7.25 4.75 -15.26
N SER A 39 6.44 4.95 -14.22
CA SER A 39 6.83 4.73 -12.81
C SER A 39 5.60 4.38 -11.97
N VAL A 40 5.81 3.60 -10.92
CA VAL A 40 4.79 3.22 -9.93
C VAL A 40 4.62 4.29 -8.86
N GLY A 41 3.54 4.22 -8.08
CA GLY A 41 3.30 5.12 -6.95
C GLY A 41 3.02 6.58 -7.34
N ARG A 42 2.70 6.88 -8.60
CA ARG A 42 2.51 8.27 -9.06
C ARG A 42 1.38 9.00 -8.32
N LYS A 43 0.22 8.36 -8.17
CA LYS A 43 -0.89 8.91 -7.37
C LYS A 43 -0.54 9.01 -5.87
N PHE A 44 0.29 8.10 -5.37
CA PHE A 44 0.80 8.15 -4.00
C PHE A 44 1.62 9.41 -3.75
N LEU A 45 2.55 9.72 -4.66
CA LEU A 45 3.33 10.96 -4.61
C LEU A 45 2.47 12.21 -4.80
N LEU A 46 1.45 12.15 -5.66
CA LEU A 46 0.52 13.26 -5.85
C LEU A 46 -0.29 13.56 -4.58
N ALA A 47 -0.85 12.53 -3.93
CA ALA A 47 -1.52 12.65 -2.63
C ALA A 47 -0.55 13.16 -1.54
N GLY A 48 0.73 12.87 -1.71
CA GLY A 48 1.82 13.29 -0.84
C GLY A 48 2.24 14.75 -0.90
N ARG A 49 1.76 15.55 -1.86
CA ARG A 49 2.16 16.96 -2.00
C ARG A 49 1.83 17.80 -0.76
N GLY A 50 0.77 17.45 -0.04
CA GLY A 50 0.38 18.08 1.23
C GLY A 50 0.81 17.31 2.48
N GLY A 51 1.83 16.45 2.38
CA GLY A 51 2.35 15.67 3.51
C GLY A 51 2.08 14.17 3.46
N LEU A 52 1.10 13.72 2.66
CA LEU A 52 0.55 12.36 2.64
C LEU A 52 -0.26 12.02 3.89
N ASN A 53 -1.56 12.23 3.83
CA ASN A 53 -2.47 11.72 4.84
C ASN A 53 -2.56 10.17 4.72
N LEU A 54 -1.92 9.45 5.62
CA LEU A 54 -1.86 7.98 5.61
C LEU A 54 -3.16 7.36 6.13
N THR A 55 -3.67 7.86 7.25
CA THR A 55 -4.87 7.34 7.93
C THR A 55 -5.44 8.39 8.90
N HIS A 56 -6.38 8.00 9.75
CA HIS A 56 -7.02 8.85 10.74
C HIS A 56 -6.94 8.24 12.15
N SER A 57 -6.91 9.10 13.18
CA SER A 57 -6.90 8.73 14.59
C SER A 57 -8.30 8.56 15.19
N GLU A 58 -9.34 8.42 14.35
CA GLU A 58 -10.70 8.19 14.83
C GLU A 58 -10.79 6.81 15.50
N PRO A 59 -11.69 6.63 16.49
CA PRO A 59 -12.00 5.31 17.02
C PRO A 59 -12.43 4.35 15.89
N PRO A 60 -12.08 3.04 15.95
CA PRO A 60 -12.32 2.12 14.84
C PRO A 60 -13.77 2.09 14.33
N ALA A 61 -14.76 2.13 15.24
CA ALA A 61 -16.18 2.17 14.85
C ALA A 61 -16.54 3.42 14.05
N ALA A 62 -16.03 4.59 14.45
CA ALA A 62 -16.24 5.86 13.74
C ALA A 62 -15.53 5.86 12.38
N PHE A 63 -14.30 5.34 12.31
CA PHE A 63 -13.57 5.27 11.04
C PHE A 63 -14.27 4.33 10.04
N ARG A 64 -14.76 3.17 10.49
CA ARG A 64 -15.49 2.21 9.65
C ARG A 64 -16.80 2.77 9.11
N SER A 65 -17.52 3.58 9.88
CA SER A 65 -18.78 4.19 9.42
C SER A 65 -18.59 5.16 8.26
N ARG A 66 -17.40 5.74 8.07
CA ARG A 66 -17.07 6.64 6.94
C ARG A 66 -17.15 5.98 5.57
N PHE A 67 -17.15 4.65 5.51
CA PHE A 67 -17.32 3.90 4.27
C PHE A 67 -18.80 3.73 3.85
N GLY A 68 -19.73 4.32 4.61
CA GLY A 68 -21.15 4.40 4.26
C GLY A 68 -21.78 3.03 4.05
N ALA A 69 -22.50 2.86 2.93
CA ALA A 69 -23.16 1.59 2.59
C ALA A 69 -22.20 0.39 2.50
N ARG A 70 -20.89 0.62 2.34
CA ARG A 70 -19.87 -0.44 2.27
C ARG A 70 -19.18 -0.71 3.61
N ALA A 71 -19.60 -0.06 4.70
CA ALA A 71 -18.98 -0.25 6.01
C ALA A 71 -18.93 -1.72 6.42
N ALA A 72 -20.01 -2.48 6.26
CA ALA A 72 -20.04 -3.91 6.57
C ALA A 72 -19.05 -4.74 5.73
N GLN A 73 -18.87 -4.39 4.45
CA GLN A 73 -17.92 -5.07 3.56
C GLN A 73 -16.46 -4.75 3.91
N VAL A 74 -16.17 -3.51 4.31
CA VAL A 74 -14.81 -3.02 4.56
C VAL A 74 -14.34 -3.34 5.99
N SER A 75 -15.28 -3.49 6.93
CA SER A 75 -14.99 -3.70 8.34
C SER A 75 -14.03 -4.87 8.61
N PRO A 76 -14.22 -6.06 8.01
CA PRO A 76 -13.30 -7.18 8.22
C PRO A 76 -11.86 -6.91 7.74
N TRP A 77 -11.69 -6.09 6.71
CA TRP A 77 -10.36 -5.69 6.23
C TRP A 77 -9.68 -4.74 7.21
N LEU A 78 -10.43 -3.77 7.74
CA LEU A 78 -9.93 -2.80 8.70
C LEU A 78 -9.71 -3.38 10.11
N GLU A 79 -10.32 -4.53 10.42
CA GLU A 79 -10.02 -5.30 11.63
C GLU A 79 -8.68 -6.04 11.52
N GLN A 80 -8.31 -6.49 10.31
CA GLN A 80 -7.04 -7.15 10.06
C GLN A 80 -5.88 -6.15 9.87
N PHE A 81 -6.16 -5.01 9.24
CA PHE A 81 -5.17 -3.98 8.95
C PHE A 81 -5.74 -2.59 9.26
N ASP A 82 -5.67 -2.22 10.54
CA ASP A 82 -6.23 -0.98 11.07
C ASP A 82 -5.28 0.23 10.93
N ALA A 83 -5.72 1.39 11.43
CA ALA A 83 -4.92 2.62 11.40
C ALA A 83 -3.58 2.47 12.16
N GLN A 84 -3.54 1.72 13.26
CA GLN A 84 -2.30 1.51 14.00
C GLN A 84 -1.37 0.54 13.28
N ALA A 85 -1.89 -0.49 12.61
CA ALA A 85 -1.13 -1.37 11.75
C ALA A 85 -0.48 -0.61 10.61
N LEU A 86 -1.19 0.32 9.95
CA LEU A 86 -0.60 1.16 8.91
C LEU A 86 0.51 2.07 9.45
N ARG A 87 0.37 2.62 10.67
CA ARG A 87 1.42 3.41 11.31
C ARG A 87 2.65 2.57 11.66
N ARG A 88 2.46 1.36 12.19
CA ARG A 88 3.55 0.41 12.44
C ARG A 88 4.27 0.04 11.14
N TRP A 89 3.53 -0.29 10.09
CA TRP A 89 4.08 -0.56 8.76
C TRP A 89 4.94 0.58 8.23
N ALA A 90 4.51 1.84 8.41
CA ALA A 90 5.32 3.01 8.07
C ALA A 90 6.58 3.11 8.95
N GLY A 91 6.47 2.87 10.26
CA GLY A 91 7.59 2.81 11.19
C GLY A 91 8.63 1.76 10.81
N ASP A 92 8.20 0.57 10.39
CA ASP A 92 9.10 -0.50 9.91
C ASP A 92 9.85 -0.11 8.64
N LEU A 93 9.34 0.87 7.88
CA LEU A 93 9.99 1.47 6.72
C LEU A 93 10.91 2.66 7.12
N GLY A 94 11.08 2.90 8.41
CA GLY A 94 11.85 4.02 8.96
C GLY A 94 11.11 5.36 8.93
N ILE A 95 9.77 5.34 8.83
CA ILE A 95 8.95 6.55 8.67
C ILE A 95 8.12 6.80 9.92
N GLU A 96 8.59 7.73 10.74
CA GLU A 96 7.84 8.23 11.89
C GLU A 96 6.57 8.99 11.46
N THR A 97 5.51 8.87 12.26
CA THR A 97 4.22 9.51 11.99
C THR A 97 3.69 10.29 13.17
N PHE A 98 3.00 11.39 12.90
CA PHE A 98 2.30 12.19 13.91
C PHE A 98 0.82 12.37 13.55
N ILE A 99 0.01 12.68 14.57
CA ILE A 99 -1.42 13.00 14.42
C ILE A 99 -1.56 14.51 14.38
N GLY A 100 -2.11 15.05 13.29
CA GLY A 100 -2.41 16.48 13.18
C GLY A 100 -3.67 16.86 13.98
N SER A 101 -3.91 18.16 14.16
CA SER A 101 -5.08 18.68 14.89
C SER A 101 -6.43 18.23 14.33
N SER A 102 -6.48 17.84 13.05
CA SER A 102 -7.68 17.29 12.40
C SER A 102 -7.89 15.78 12.63
N GLY A 103 -6.99 15.10 13.34
CA GLY A 103 -6.98 13.64 13.49
C GLY A 103 -6.35 12.88 12.32
N ARG A 104 -6.01 13.57 11.22
CA ARG A 104 -5.26 12.99 10.09
C ARG A 104 -3.83 12.64 10.51
N VAL A 105 -3.31 11.54 9.97
CA VAL A 105 -1.98 11.02 10.31
C VAL A 105 -1.03 11.24 9.14
N PHE A 106 0.12 11.83 9.42
CA PHE A 106 1.12 12.19 8.41
C PHE A 106 2.52 11.67 8.80
N PRO A 107 3.40 11.37 7.82
CA PRO A 107 4.84 11.31 8.05
C PRO A 107 5.36 12.58 8.71
N THR A 108 6.26 12.47 9.69
CA THR A 108 6.85 13.62 10.40
C THR A 108 7.56 14.60 9.47
N GLU A 109 8.22 14.09 8.42
CA GLU A 109 8.88 14.93 7.41
C GLU A 109 7.92 15.59 6.41
N MET A 110 6.62 15.30 6.48
CA MET A 110 5.60 15.81 5.55
C MET A 110 5.93 15.55 4.07
N LYS A 111 6.53 14.38 3.78
CA LYS A 111 6.93 13.96 2.44
C LYS A 111 6.55 12.50 2.19
N ALA A 112 5.92 12.23 1.05
CA ALA A 112 5.64 10.85 0.62
C ALA A 112 6.85 10.12 0.02
N ALA A 113 7.78 10.87 -0.57
CA ALA A 113 8.86 10.30 -1.38
C ALA A 113 9.82 9.38 -0.58
N PRO A 114 10.24 9.70 0.66
CA PRO A 114 11.05 8.79 1.47
C PRO A 114 10.34 7.45 1.73
N LEU A 115 9.06 7.50 2.12
CA LEU A 115 8.28 6.29 2.39
C LEU A 115 8.10 5.42 1.15
N LEU A 116 7.74 6.01 0.00
CA LEU A 116 7.62 5.23 -1.25
C LEU A 116 8.97 4.62 -1.65
N ARG A 117 10.08 5.34 -1.48
CA ARG A 117 11.41 4.83 -1.80
C ARG A 117 11.78 3.63 -0.93
N ALA A 118 11.63 3.75 0.39
CA ALA A 118 11.88 2.66 1.33
C ALA A 118 11.00 1.44 1.01
N TRP A 119 9.73 1.68 0.68
CA TRP A 119 8.80 0.61 0.33
C TRP A 119 9.19 -0.12 -0.95
N LEU A 120 9.54 0.59 -2.02
CA LEU A 120 10.00 -0.01 -3.28
C LEU A 120 11.32 -0.77 -3.10
N GLN A 121 12.21 -0.30 -2.21
CA GLN A 121 13.43 -1.02 -1.87
C GLN A 121 13.11 -2.33 -1.13
N ARG A 122 12.20 -2.31 -0.15
CA ARG A 122 11.75 -3.52 0.56
C ARG A 122 11.13 -4.53 -0.41
N LEU A 123 10.26 -4.09 -1.32
CA LEU A 123 9.64 -4.95 -2.33
C LEU A 123 10.68 -5.61 -3.24
N ARG A 124 11.66 -4.83 -3.71
CA ARG A 124 12.78 -5.36 -4.51
C ARG A 124 13.59 -6.39 -3.71
N ALA A 125 13.88 -6.12 -2.44
CA ALA A 125 14.59 -7.06 -1.58
C ALA A 125 13.80 -8.36 -1.34
N ALA A 126 12.46 -8.28 -1.34
CA ALA A 126 11.56 -9.44 -1.28
C ALA A 126 11.40 -10.17 -2.63
N GLY A 127 12.13 -9.77 -3.68
CA GLY A 127 12.08 -10.43 -4.99
C GLY A 127 10.90 -10.01 -5.88
N VAL A 128 10.17 -8.95 -5.53
CA VAL A 128 9.08 -8.42 -6.37
C VAL A 128 9.66 -7.68 -7.58
N ASN A 129 9.26 -8.08 -8.79
CA ASN A 129 9.65 -7.39 -10.02
C ASN A 129 8.59 -6.35 -10.42
N VAL A 130 9.04 -5.21 -10.94
CA VAL A 130 8.15 -4.13 -11.39
C VAL A 130 8.39 -3.86 -12.87
N HIS A 131 7.33 -3.99 -13.66
CA HIS A 131 7.30 -3.81 -15.11
C HIS A 131 6.46 -2.58 -15.46
N THR A 132 7.12 -1.48 -15.81
CA THR A 132 6.46 -0.23 -16.20
C THR A 132 6.12 -0.21 -17.69
N ARG A 133 5.23 0.69 -18.12
CA ARG A 133 4.76 0.81 -19.52
C ARG A 133 4.08 -0.46 -20.05
N HIS A 134 3.41 -1.22 -19.18
CA HIS A 134 2.64 -2.41 -19.55
C HIS A 134 1.16 -2.17 -19.28
N VAL A 135 0.34 -2.37 -20.31
CA VAL A 135 -1.12 -2.23 -20.23
C VAL A 135 -1.74 -3.60 -20.44
N TRP A 136 -2.45 -4.08 -19.42
CA TRP A 136 -3.26 -5.29 -19.56
C TRP A 136 -4.45 -5.03 -20.49
N ARG A 137 -4.65 -5.91 -21.48
CA ARG A 137 -5.69 -5.77 -22.52
C ARG A 137 -6.79 -6.82 -22.45
N GLY A 138 -6.82 -7.63 -21.40
CA GLY A 138 -7.73 -8.77 -21.29
C GLY A 138 -7.01 -10.11 -21.54
N TRP A 139 -7.80 -11.17 -21.69
CA TRP A 139 -7.34 -12.56 -21.83
C TRP A 139 -7.51 -13.12 -23.26
N SER A 140 -7.79 -12.25 -24.23
CA SER A 140 -8.05 -12.60 -25.63
C SER A 140 -6.79 -13.03 -26.37
#